data_AF-E2B623-F1
#
_entry.id   AF-E2B623-F1
#
_cell.length_a   1.000
_cell.length_b   1.000
_cell.length_c   1.000
_cell.angle_alpha   90.00
_cell.angle_beta   90.00
_cell.angle_gamma   90.00
#
_symmetry.space_group_name_H-M   'P 1'
#
loop_
_entity.id
_entity.type
_entity.pdbx_description
1 polymer ?
#
loop_
_entity_poly.entity_id
_entity_poly.type
_entity_poly.pdbx_seq_one_letter_code
_entity_poly.pdbx_strand_id
1 'polypeptide(L)'
;LKRAIEEKRPEWVNRHSKLILQHDNAKPHTAEVVKRYLDGQDWEVLLHPPYSLDIAPSDYYLFRTMQSDLMGERFNSYESIQIWLDNWISSKDPQKTRQGIHKLPERWAKVVAADG
;
A
#
# COMPACT_ATOMS: atom_id res chain seq x y z
N LEU A 1 -10.67 0.42 -10.08
CA LEU A 1 -9.29 0.12 -9.64
C LEU A 1 -8.59 -0.87 -10.57
N LYS A 2 -9.17 -2.06 -10.81
CA LYS A 2 -8.64 -3.09 -11.74
C LYS A 2 -8.15 -2.52 -13.08
N ARG A 3 -9.00 -1.82 -13.82
CA ARG A 3 -8.64 -1.18 -15.10
C ARG A 3 -7.41 -0.26 -15.01
N ALA A 4 -7.33 0.58 -13.98
CA ALA A 4 -6.21 1.50 -13.81
C ALA A 4 -4.89 0.77 -13.51
N ILE A 5 -4.95 -0.39 -12.84
CA ILE A 5 -3.79 -1.25 -12.61
C ILE A 5 -3.36 -1.90 -13.93
N GLU A 6 -4.31 -2.44 -14.70
CA GLU A 6 -4.06 -3.04 -16.01
C GLU A 6 -3.43 -2.03 -16.99
N GLU A 7 -3.91 -0.78 -17.01
CA GLU A 7 -3.37 0.31 -17.83
C GLU A 7 -1.96 0.73 -17.41
N LYS A 8 -1.69 0.84 -16.10
CA LYS A 8 -0.39 1.31 -15.58
C LYS A 8 0.67 0.22 -15.45
N ARG A 9 0.26 -1.06 -15.43
CA ARG A 9 1.11 -2.24 -15.21
C ARG A 9 0.70 -3.40 -16.13
N PRO A 10 0.71 -3.22 -17.47
CA PRO A 10 0.26 -4.25 -18.41
C PRO A 10 1.09 -5.56 -18.31
N GLU A 11 2.34 -5.47 -17.89
CA GLU A 11 3.22 -6.62 -17.68
C GLU A 11 2.78 -7.54 -16.52
N TRP A 12 1.98 -7.02 -15.57
CA TRP A 12 1.49 -7.80 -14.44
C TRP A 12 0.33 -8.71 -14.83
N VAL A 13 -0.53 -8.23 -15.73
CA VAL A 13 -1.71 -8.96 -16.23
C VAL A 13 -1.30 -10.29 -16.88
N ASN A 14 -0.15 -10.32 -17.54
CA ASN A 14 0.35 -11.51 -18.24
C ASN A 14 1.22 -12.43 -17.37
N ARG A 15 1.74 -11.94 -16.23
CA ARG A 15 2.74 -12.67 -15.40
C ARG A 15 2.17 -13.26 -14.12
N HIS A 16 1.09 -12.70 -13.60
CA HIS A 16 0.51 -13.13 -12.32
C HIS A 16 -0.95 -13.50 -12.52
N SER A 17 -1.33 -14.69 -12.05
CA SER A 17 -2.70 -15.19 -12.18
C SER A 17 -3.69 -14.43 -11.30
N LYS A 18 -3.23 -13.87 -10.18
CA LYS A 18 -4.09 -13.23 -9.17
C LYS A 18 -3.40 -12.03 -8.52
N LEU A 19 -4.14 -10.96 -8.26
CA LEU A 19 -3.65 -9.81 -7.51
C LEU A 19 -3.79 -10.06 -6.02
N ILE A 20 -2.72 -9.83 -5.27
CA ILE A 20 -2.70 -9.91 -3.80
C ILE A 20 -2.81 -8.50 -3.23
N LEU A 21 -3.88 -8.23 -2.50
CA LEU A 21 -4.16 -6.97 -1.83
C LEU A 21 -3.84 -7.08 -0.33
N GLN A 22 -3.01 -6.18 0.16
CA GLN A 22 -2.79 -5.96 1.58
C GLN A 22 -3.42 -4.63 1.99
N HIS A 23 -4.31 -4.64 2.98
CA HIS A 23 -4.91 -3.46 3.59
C HIS A 23 -5.29 -3.76 5.05
N ASP A 24 -5.56 -2.71 5.83
CA ASP A 24 -5.90 -2.85 7.25
C ASP A 24 -7.35 -3.33 7.46
N ASN A 25 -7.62 -3.82 8.67
CA ASN A 25 -8.93 -4.37 9.06
C ASN A 25 -9.93 -3.28 9.50
N ALA A 26 -9.83 -2.06 8.98
CA ALA A 26 -10.79 -1.00 9.28
C ALA A 26 -12.21 -1.43 8.86
N LYS A 27 -13.25 -1.02 9.62
CA LYS A 27 -14.64 -1.43 9.37
C LYS A 27 -15.11 -1.21 7.91
N PRO A 28 -14.78 -0.08 7.24
CA PRO A 28 -15.16 0.08 5.83
C PRO A 28 -14.51 -0.95 4.92
N HIS A 29 -13.29 -1.38 5.22
CA HIS A 29 -12.51 -2.33 4.43
C HIS A 29 -12.98 -3.77 4.59
N THR A 30 -13.60 -4.12 5.72
CA THR A 30 -14.10 -5.48 5.99
C THR A 30 -15.61 -5.61 5.92
N ALA A 31 -16.28 -4.53 5.52
CA ALA A 31 -17.69 -4.55 5.17
C ALA A 31 -17.99 -5.58 4.07
N GLU A 32 -19.12 -6.26 4.20
CA GLU A 32 -19.54 -7.32 3.27
C GLU A 32 -19.57 -6.87 1.80
N VAL A 33 -20.01 -5.63 1.55
CA VAL A 33 -20.03 -5.06 0.21
C VAL A 33 -18.64 -4.96 -0.42
N VAL A 34 -17.61 -4.65 0.38
CA VAL A 34 -16.22 -4.55 -0.08
C VAL A 34 -15.65 -5.93 -0.33
N LYS A 35 -15.89 -6.89 0.56
CA LYS A 35 -15.47 -8.30 0.37
C LYS A 35 -16.02 -8.88 -0.93
N ARG A 36 -17.33 -8.76 -1.16
CA ARG A 36 -17.98 -9.21 -2.40
C ARG A 36 -17.41 -8.53 -3.65
N TYR A 37 -17.10 -7.23 -3.56
CA TYR A 37 -16.46 -6.52 -4.66
C TYR A 37 -15.08 -7.11 -4.98
N LEU A 38 -14.24 -7.31 -3.98
CA LEU A 38 -12.88 -7.86 -4.13
C LEU A 38 -12.90 -9.30 -4.66
N ASP A 39 -13.81 -10.13 -4.14
CA ASP A 39 -14.03 -11.50 -4.63
C ASP A 39 -14.43 -11.50 -6.11
N GLY A 40 -15.35 -10.61 -6.50
CA GLY A 40 -15.77 -10.44 -7.89
C GLY A 40 -14.68 -9.91 -8.83
N GLN A 41 -13.61 -9.31 -8.30
CA GLN A 41 -12.43 -8.93 -9.09
C GLN A 41 -11.39 -10.06 -9.23
N ASP A 42 -11.62 -11.18 -8.54
CA ASP A 42 -10.66 -12.27 -8.32
C ASP A 42 -9.38 -11.77 -7.65
N TRP A 43 -9.51 -11.02 -6.55
CA TRP A 43 -8.36 -10.55 -5.76
C TRP A 43 -8.20 -11.41 -4.51
N GLU A 44 -6.95 -11.69 -4.14
CA GLU A 44 -6.62 -12.33 -2.87
C GLU A 44 -6.37 -11.25 -1.82
N VAL A 45 -7.09 -11.30 -0.70
CA VAL A 45 -6.89 -10.35 0.39
C VAL A 45 -6.01 -11.00 1.46
N LEU A 46 -4.83 -10.40 1.73
CA LEU A 46 -3.97 -10.86 2.80
C LEU A 46 -4.59 -10.54 4.16
N LEU A 47 -4.52 -11.52 5.07
CA LEU A 47 -4.90 -11.31 6.46
C LEU A 47 -4.01 -10.25 7.10
N HIS A 48 -4.62 -9.30 7.79
CA HIS A 48 -3.93 -8.25 8.51
C HIS A 48 -4.39 -8.24 9.98
N PRO A 49 -3.47 -8.50 10.94
CA PRO A 49 -3.81 -8.41 12.35
C PRO A 49 -4.22 -6.98 12.76
N PRO A 50 -5.07 -6.85 13.80
CA PRO A 50 -5.43 -5.54 14.33
C PRO A 50 -4.20 -4.75 14.79
N TYR A 51 -4.24 -3.42 14.64
CA TYR A 51 -3.24 -2.48 15.18
C TYR A 51 -1.78 -2.71 14.74
N SER A 52 -1.56 -3.35 13.60
CA SER A 52 -0.22 -3.81 13.18
C SER A 52 0.39 -2.94 12.08
N LEU A 53 0.70 -1.68 12.42
CA LEU A 53 1.29 -0.71 11.49
C LEU A 53 2.70 -1.09 11.03
N ASP A 54 3.41 -1.88 11.84
CA ASP A 54 4.78 -2.33 11.60
C ASP A 54 4.89 -3.39 10.49
N ILE A 55 3.78 -4.00 10.08
CA ILE A 55 3.69 -4.95 8.96
C ILE A 55 2.88 -4.38 7.77
N ALA A 56 2.48 -3.12 7.83
CA ALA A 56 1.84 -2.42 6.72
C ALA A 56 2.90 -1.60 5.95
N PRO A 57 3.25 -1.99 4.70
CA PRO A 57 4.28 -1.28 3.92
C PRO A 57 3.94 0.20 3.68
N SER A 58 2.66 0.52 3.59
CA SER A 58 2.18 1.90 3.53
C SER A 58 2.63 2.69 4.75
N ASP A 59 2.49 2.16 5.96
CA ASP A 59 2.82 2.86 7.21
C ASP A 59 4.32 2.87 7.50
N TYR A 60 4.97 1.71 7.53
CA TYR A 60 6.37 1.64 7.96
C TYR A 60 7.36 2.20 6.94
N TYR A 61 6.98 2.29 5.66
CA TYR A 61 7.86 2.74 4.58
C TYR A 61 7.31 3.96 3.85
N LEU A 62 6.14 3.87 3.20
CA LEU A 62 5.66 4.94 2.30
C LEU A 62 5.37 6.24 3.07
N PHE A 63 4.49 6.18 4.07
CA PHE A 63 4.10 7.33 4.87
C PHE A 63 5.24 7.83 5.75
N ARG A 64 6.08 6.94 6.27
CA ARG A 64 7.30 7.36 6.99
C ARG A 64 8.25 8.17 6.10
N THR A 65 8.43 7.77 4.84
CA THR A 65 9.25 8.52 3.88
C THR A 65 8.57 9.85 3.55
N MET A 66 7.26 9.83 3.30
CA MET A 66 6.48 11.02 2.97
C MET A 66 6.48 12.04 4.10
N GLN A 67 6.34 11.60 5.34
CA GLN A 67 6.35 12.47 6.52
C GLN A 67 7.67 13.23 6.66
N SER A 68 8.79 12.59 6.34
CA SER A 68 10.10 13.25 6.33
C SER A 68 10.15 14.37 5.29
N ASP A 69 9.61 14.13 4.10
CA ASP A 69 9.62 15.09 3.00
C ASP A 69 8.53 16.18 3.14
N LEU A 70 7.47 15.90 3.89
CA LEU A 70 6.43 16.86 4.25
C LEU A 70 6.88 17.83 5.34
N MET A 71 7.99 17.55 6.03
CA MET A 71 8.42 18.35 7.16
C MET A 71 8.78 19.77 6.72
N GLY A 72 8.01 20.75 7.17
CA GLY A 72 8.21 22.17 6.84
C GLY A 72 7.41 22.65 5.63
N GLU A 73 6.76 21.76 4.89
CA GLU A 73 5.86 22.11 3.80
C GLU A 73 4.60 22.80 4.33
N ARG A 74 4.13 23.82 3.61
CA ARG A 74 2.87 24.52 3.92
C ARG A 74 2.04 24.62 2.66
N PHE A 75 0.83 24.09 2.74
CA PHE A 75 -0.14 24.11 1.65
C PHE A 75 -1.22 25.16 1.93
N ASN A 76 -1.61 25.90 0.89
CA ASN A 76 -2.65 26.92 0.97
C ASN A 76 -3.92 26.53 0.20
N SER A 77 -3.91 25.40 -0.50
CA SER A 77 -5.04 24.88 -1.25
C SER A 77 -4.96 23.36 -1.41
N TYR A 78 -6.10 22.74 -1.66
CA TYR A 78 -6.16 21.32 -2.01
C TYR A 78 -5.37 21.01 -3.29
N GLU A 79 -5.41 21.89 -4.29
CA GLU A 79 -4.66 21.75 -5.54
C GLU A 79 -3.14 21.73 -5.29
N SER A 80 -2.63 22.56 -4.38
CA SER A 80 -1.21 22.55 -4.01
C SER A 80 -0.77 21.22 -3.40
N ILE A 81 -1.66 20.55 -2.64
CA ILE A 81 -1.41 19.22 -2.08
C ILE A 81 -1.38 18.17 -3.19
N GLN A 82 -2.31 18.23 -4.15
CA GLN A 82 -2.35 17.27 -5.26
C GLN A 82 -1.10 17.35 -6.13
N ILE A 83 -0.69 18.56 -6.52
CA ILE A 83 0.53 18.79 -7.31
C ILE A 83 1.76 18.28 -6.56
N TRP A 84 1.86 18.59 -5.26
CA TRP A 84 2.96 18.09 -4.43
C TRP A 84 2.98 16.57 -4.37
N LEU A 85 1.83 15.92 -4.14
CA LEU A 85 1.71 14.46 -4.08
C LEU A 85 2.10 13.80 -5.40
N ASP A 86 1.62 14.31 -6.54
CA ASP A 86 1.92 13.76 -7.86
C ASP A 86 3.42 13.86 -8.18
N ASN A 87 4.02 15.02 -7.89
CA ASN A 87 5.46 15.23 -8.04
C ASN A 87 6.26 14.33 -7.08
N TRP A 88 5.84 14.24 -5.82
CA TRP A 88 6.49 13.42 -4.81
C TRP A 88 6.47 11.94 -5.18
N ILE A 89 5.32 11.39 -5.60
CA ILE A 89 5.20 10.00 -6.06
C ILE A 89 6.07 9.76 -7.29
N SER A 90 6.04 10.67 -8.26
CA SER A 90 6.81 10.55 -9.50
C SER A 90 8.33 10.63 -9.26
N SER A 91 8.76 11.32 -8.19
CA SER A 91 10.17 11.42 -7.82
C SER A 91 10.75 10.14 -7.19
N LYS A 92 9.92 9.18 -6.78
CA LYS A 92 10.39 8.02 -6.01
C LYS A 92 11.04 6.97 -6.89
N ASP A 93 12.20 6.52 -6.44
CA ASP A 93 12.91 5.38 -7.04
C ASP A 93 12.06 4.10 -6.91
N PRO A 94 11.64 3.50 -8.03
CA PRO A 94 10.87 2.25 -8.02
C PRO A 94 11.58 1.11 -7.29
N GLN A 95 12.92 1.07 -7.31
CA GLN A 95 13.68 0.03 -6.61
C GLN A 95 13.57 0.18 -5.09
N LYS A 96 13.65 1.41 -4.56
CA LYS A 96 13.46 1.65 -3.11
C LYS A 96 12.06 1.28 -2.67
N THR A 97 11.03 1.62 -3.47
CA THR A 97 9.65 1.20 -3.18
C THR A 97 9.51 -0.31 -3.16
N ARG A 98 10.16 -1.01 -4.11
CA ARG A 98 10.18 -2.47 -4.14
C ARG A 98 10.88 -3.07 -2.91
N GLN A 99 11.97 -2.46 -2.44
CA GLN A 99 12.64 -2.85 -1.20
C GLN A 99 11.73 -2.67 0.02
N GLY A 100 10.92 -1.62 0.05
CA GLY A 100 9.89 -1.41 1.06
C GLY A 100 8.96 -2.62 1.18
N ILE A 101 8.45 -3.13 0.06
CA ILE A 101 7.62 -4.35 0.02
C ILE A 101 8.42 -5.60 0.40
N HIS A 102 9.64 -5.76 -0.12
CA HIS A 102 10.49 -6.93 0.14
C HIS A 102 10.98 -7.06 1.59
N LYS A 103 10.82 -6.03 2.42
CA LYS A 103 11.07 -6.09 3.88
C LYS A 103 9.94 -6.78 4.65
N LEU A 104 8.81 -7.04 4.02
CA LEU A 104 7.63 -7.61 4.69
C LEU A 104 7.91 -8.99 5.33
N PRO A 105 8.61 -9.95 4.68
CA PRO A 105 8.94 -11.23 5.31
C PRO A 105 9.85 -11.10 6.55
N GLU A 106 10.83 -10.20 6.50
CA GLU A 106 11.71 -9.93 7.65
C GLU A 106 10.92 -9.37 8.84
N ARG A 107 9.95 -8.50 8.56
CA ARG A 107 9.09 -7.91 9.59
C ARG A 107 8.15 -8.95 10.20
N TRP A 108 7.54 -9.80 9.39
CA TRP A 108 6.75 -10.93 9.89
C TRP A 108 7.57 -11.85 10.78
N ALA A 109 8.81 -12.16 10.42
CA ALA A 109 9.69 -12.97 11.25
C ALA A 109 9.96 -12.33 12.62
N LYS A 110 10.10 -10.99 12.69
CA LYS A 110 10.30 -10.25 13.95
C LYS A 110 9.06 -10.26 14.84
N VAL A 111 7.88 -10.09 14.25
CA VAL A 111 6.58 -10.16 14.94
C VAL A 111 6.41 -11.56 15.56
N VAL A 112 6.63 -12.62 14.78
CA VAL A 112 6.58 -14.00 15.27
C VAL A 112 7.61 -14.24 16.40
N ALA A 113 8.84 -13.74 16.25
CA ALA A 113 9.88 -13.89 17.27
C ALA A 113 9.60 -13.10 18.57
N ALA A 114 8.70 -12.11 18.53
CA ALA A 114 8.28 -11.31 19.67
C ALA A 114 7.02 -11.89 20.36
N ASP A 115 6.56 -13.07 19.96
CA ASP A 115 5.31 -13.69 20.42
C ASP A 115 4.07 -12.80 20.22
N GLY A 116 4.10 -11.90 19.21
CA GLY A 116 3.03 -10.94 18.96
C GLY A 116 3.19 -10.17 17.66
#